data_AF-A0A2R7YS83-F1
#
_entry.id   AF-A0A2R7YS83-F1
#
_cell.length_a   1.000
_cell.length_b   1.000
_cell.length_c   1.000
_cell.angle_alpha   90.00
_cell.angle_beta   90.00
_cell.angle_gamma   90.00
#
_symmetry.space_group_name_H-M   'P 1'
#
loop_
_entity.id
_entity.type
_entity.pdbx_description
1 polymer ?
#
loop_
_entity_poly.entity_id
_entity_poly.type
_entity_poly.pdbx_seq_one_letter_code
_entity_poly.pdbx_strand_id
1 'polypeptide(L)'
;MWQFRGRGKPVVVVRYVDEPLAEGSGDRIDIRGEAYLQVDISRVGIPPVDQPAPANASDESLAGTVIADARAIAGGFEGYGQSWIGVRDRPRPFRVMVLKAPTRIVVDVYSG
;
A
#
# COMPACT_ATOMS: atom_id res chain seq x y z
N MET A 1 20.98 20.39 -2.16
CA MET A 1 21.90 19.40 -1.56
C MET A 1 21.06 18.45 -0.72
N TRP A 2 21.02 17.15 -1.06
CA TRP A 2 20.41 16.15 -0.19
C TRP A 2 21.41 15.04 0.10
N GLN A 3 21.51 14.69 1.38
CA GLN A 3 22.32 13.60 1.90
C GLN A 3 21.39 12.69 2.69
N PHE A 4 21.46 11.38 2.48
CA PHE A 4 20.74 10.40 3.30
C PHE A 4 21.73 9.42 3.94
N ARG A 5 21.87 9.49 5.27
CA ARG A 5 22.42 8.44 6.13
C ARG A 5 21.34 8.04 7.16
N GLY A 6 21.08 6.75 7.29
CA GLY A 6 19.88 6.22 7.93
C GLY A 6 19.92 6.13 9.47
N ARG A 7 18.90 6.74 10.10
CA ARG A 7 17.92 6.13 11.03
C ARG A 7 16.68 7.06 11.01
N GLY A 8 15.52 6.57 10.58
CA GLY A 8 14.31 7.41 10.40
C GLY A 8 13.03 6.59 10.27
N LYS A 9 11.88 7.17 10.65
CA LYS A 9 10.55 6.56 10.48
C LYS A 9 10.23 6.43 8.98
N PRO A 10 9.48 5.41 8.52
CA PRO A 10 8.99 5.40 7.16
C PRO A 10 8.10 6.63 6.93
N VAL A 11 8.32 7.30 5.82
CA VAL A 11 7.33 8.20 5.21
C VAL A 11 6.32 7.31 4.49
N VAL A 12 5.05 7.60 4.69
CA VAL A 12 3.93 6.92 4.04
C VAL A 12 3.10 7.99 3.36
N VAL A 13 2.86 7.83 2.07
CA VAL A 13 1.97 8.68 1.29
C VAL A 13 0.81 7.81 0.83
N VAL A 14 -0.42 8.24 1.13
CA VAL A 14 -1.63 7.56 0.70
C VAL A 14 -2.51 8.56 -0.01
N ARG A 15 -2.96 8.22 -1.22
CA ARG A 15 -3.78 9.09 -2.04
C ARG A 15 -4.65 8.30 -2.99
N TYR A 16 -5.80 8.87 -3.32
CA TYR A 16 -6.57 8.40 -4.45
C TYR A 16 -5.88 8.78 -5.76
N VAL A 17 -5.95 7.88 -6.73
CA VAL A 17 -5.49 8.10 -8.10
C VAL A 17 -6.52 7.55 -9.07
N ASP A 18 -6.48 8.04 -10.30
CA ASP A 18 -7.42 7.62 -11.35
C ASP A 18 -7.09 6.23 -11.89
N GLU A 19 -5.80 5.89 -11.98
CA GLU A 19 -5.34 4.61 -12.52
C GLU A 19 -4.31 3.93 -11.60
N PRO A 20 -4.48 2.64 -11.31
CA PRO A 20 -3.52 1.89 -10.51
C PRO A 20 -2.35 1.42 -11.39
N LEU A 21 -1.22 2.14 -11.34
CA LEU A 21 -0.06 1.85 -12.18
C LEU A 21 1.16 1.44 -11.34
N ALA A 22 1.88 0.42 -11.80
CA ALA A 22 3.11 -0.04 -11.19
C ALA A 22 4.17 1.07 -11.20
N GLU A 23 4.80 1.31 -10.05
CA GLU A 23 5.94 2.22 -9.99
C GLU A 23 7.08 1.71 -10.88
N GLY A 24 7.70 2.61 -11.65
CA GLY A 24 8.80 2.29 -12.56
C GLY A 24 8.34 1.86 -13.96
N SER A 25 7.57 0.76 -14.10
CA SER A 25 7.15 0.28 -15.42
C SER A 25 5.95 1.03 -15.99
N GLY A 26 5.06 1.54 -15.13
CA GLY A 26 3.80 2.16 -15.55
C GLY A 26 2.73 1.17 -16.00
N ASP A 27 2.95 -0.14 -15.84
CA ASP A 27 1.95 -1.16 -16.17
C ASP A 27 0.73 -1.04 -15.27
N ARG A 28 -0.46 -1.32 -15.81
CA ARG A 28 -1.67 -1.34 -15.00
C ARG A 28 -1.64 -2.51 -14.00
N ILE A 29 -1.88 -2.20 -12.74
CA ILE A 29 -2.08 -3.17 -11.67
C ILE A 29 -3.53 -3.63 -11.71
N ASP A 30 -3.72 -4.95 -11.81
CA ASP A 30 -5.04 -5.55 -11.67
C ASP A 30 -5.49 -5.44 -10.20
N ILE A 31 -6.53 -4.65 -9.92
CA ILE A 31 -7.10 -4.52 -8.59
C ILE A 31 -8.60 -4.27 -8.69
N ARG A 32 -9.40 -4.97 -7.90
CA ARG A 32 -10.86 -4.84 -7.93
C ARG A 32 -11.31 -3.56 -7.23
N GLY A 33 -12.41 -2.98 -7.69
CA GLY A 33 -13.02 -1.77 -7.11
C GLY A 33 -13.10 -0.63 -8.12
N GLU A 34 -13.82 0.41 -7.72
CA GLU A 34 -14.15 1.58 -8.54
C GLU A 34 -13.35 2.83 -8.17
N ALA A 35 -12.63 2.79 -7.04
CA ALA A 35 -11.70 3.83 -6.63
C ALA A 35 -10.39 3.23 -6.08
N TYR A 36 -9.25 3.84 -6.39
CA TYR A 36 -7.94 3.25 -6.14
C TYR A 36 -7.12 4.12 -5.19
N LEU A 37 -6.76 3.55 -4.02
CA LEU A 37 -5.81 4.13 -3.08
C LEU A 37 -4.42 3.56 -3.36
N GLN A 38 -3.49 4.43 -3.74
CA GLN A 38 -2.07 4.12 -3.79
C GLN A 38 -1.46 4.33 -2.41
N VAL A 39 -0.65 3.37 -1.96
CA VAL A 39 0.08 3.42 -0.70
C VAL A 39 1.57 3.31 -0.98
N ASP A 40 2.28 4.44 -0.93
CA ASP A 40 3.73 4.51 -1.14
C ASP A 40 4.46 4.60 0.19
N ILE A 41 5.47 3.75 0.36
CA ILE A 41 6.16 3.53 1.63
C ILE A 41 7.66 3.63 1.40
N SER A 42 8.31 4.57 2.06
CA SER A 42 9.78 4.63 2.08
C SER A 42 10.38 3.61 3.07
N ARG A 43 11.65 3.29 2.87
CA ARG A 43 12.45 2.38 3.70
C ARG A 43 11.92 0.95 3.73
N VAL A 44 11.38 0.49 2.60
CA VAL A 44 11.04 -0.92 2.38
C VAL A 44 12.30 -1.63 1.88
N GLY A 45 12.71 -2.70 2.57
CA GLY A 45 13.86 -3.50 2.16
C GLY A 45 13.50 -4.49 1.06
N ILE A 46 14.51 -4.99 0.35
CA ILE A 46 14.35 -6.12 -0.57
C ILE A 46 14.24 -7.39 0.29
N PRO A 47 13.16 -8.18 0.18
CA PRO A 47 13.06 -9.44 0.90
C PRO A 47 14.14 -10.44 0.43
N PRO A 48 14.60 -11.35 1.29
CA PRO A 48 15.48 -12.45 0.88
C PRO A 48 14.88 -13.27 -0.27
N VAL A 49 15.73 -13.81 -1.14
CA VAL A 49 15.29 -14.55 -2.35
C VAL A 49 14.47 -15.79 -2.02
N ASP A 50 14.73 -16.40 -0.87
CA ASP A 50 14.03 -17.58 -0.34
C ASP A 50 12.76 -17.23 0.47
N GLN A 51 12.49 -15.94 0.69
CA GLN A 51 11.29 -15.51 1.38
C GLN A 51 10.09 -15.52 0.41
N PRO A 52 9.01 -16.25 0.72
CA PRO A 52 7.79 -16.18 -0.08
C PRO A 52 7.27 -14.74 -0.15
N ALA A 53 6.76 -14.36 -1.32
CA ALA A 53 6.09 -13.08 -1.48
C ALA A 53 4.93 -12.98 -0.47
N PRO A 54 4.73 -11.82 0.18
CA PRO A 54 3.59 -11.63 1.06
C PRO A 54 2.28 -11.79 0.30
N ALA A 55 1.30 -12.45 0.94
CA ALA A 55 -0.01 -12.68 0.36
C ALA A 55 -0.86 -11.40 0.38
N ASN A 56 -1.71 -11.24 -0.64
CA ASN A 56 -2.76 -10.23 -0.66
C ASN A 56 -3.81 -10.53 0.43
N ALA A 57 -4.66 -9.56 0.75
CA ALA A 57 -5.79 -9.80 1.63
C ALA A 57 -6.73 -10.84 1.03
N SER A 58 -7.26 -11.75 1.86
CA SER A 58 -8.26 -12.73 1.42
C SER A 58 -9.63 -12.09 1.31
N ASP A 59 -10.50 -12.62 0.44
CA ASP A 59 -11.89 -12.14 0.32
C ASP A 59 -12.66 -12.25 1.64
N GLU A 60 -12.38 -13.30 2.43
CA GLU A 60 -12.95 -13.49 3.76
C GLU A 60 -12.57 -12.36 4.73
N SER A 61 -11.31 -11.89 4.67
CA SER A 61 -10.83 -10.78 5.50
C SER A 61 -11.43 -9.43 5.11
N LEU A 62 -11.92 -9.31 3.87
CA LEU A 62 -12.51 -8.10 3.32
C LEU A 62 -14.05 -8.12 3.32
N ALA A 63 -14.66 -9.24 3.70
CA ALA A 63 -16.11 -9.41 3.73
C ALA A 63 -16.77 -8.37 4.64
N GLY A 64 -17.83 -7.73 4.16
CA GLY A 64 -18.57 -6.70 4.91
C GLY A 64 -17.88 -5.34 5.01
N THR A 65 -16.70 -5.16 4.40
CA THR A 65 -16.00 -3.87 4.36
C THR A 65 -16.34 -3.07 3.09
N VAL A 66 -15.82 -1.85 2.97
CA VAL A 66 -15.83 -1.09 1.70
C VAL A 66 -14.60 -1.37 0.82
N ILE A 67 -13.72 -2.29 1.22
CA ILE A 67 -12.50 -2.63 0.49
C ILE A 67 -12.78 -3.81 -0.45
N ALA A 68 -12.76 -3.55 -1.75
CA ALA A 68 -12.96 -4.55 -2.80
C ALA A 68 -11.75 -5.49 -2.93
N ASP A 69 -10.54 -4.95 -2.78
CA ASP A 69 -9.30 -5.70 -2.88
C ASP A 69 -8.16 -4.96 -2.16
N ALA A 70 -7.18 -5.69 -1.64
CA ALA A 70 -6.00 -5.09 -1.01
C ALA A 70 -4.77 -5.94 -1.30
N ARG A 71 -3.80 -5.34 -1.99
CA ARG A 71 -2.57 -6.00 -2.40
C ARG A 71 -1.51 -5.90 -1.31
N ALA A 72 -0.70 -6.95 -1.17
CA ALA A 72 0.49 -6.90 -0.35
C ALA A 72 1.42 -5.77 -0.81
N ILE A 73 2.32 -5.33 0.08
CA ILE A 73 3.35 -4.37 -0.30
C ILE A 73 4.34 -5.07 -1.22
N ALA A 74 4.40 -4.62 -2.47
CA ALA A 74 5.47 -4.94 -3.40
C ALA A 74 6.56 -3.87 -3.23
N GLY A 75 7.84 -4.25 -3.13
CA GLY A 75 8.87 -3.23 -2.94
C GLY A 75 10.27 -3.75 -2.70
N GLY A 76 11.14 -2.79 -2.37
CA GLY A 76 12.55 -2.99 -2.10
C GLY A 76 13.46 -2.27 -3.11
N PHE A 77 12.96 -1.95 -4.29
CA PHE A 77 13.70 -1.16 -5.28
C PHE A 77 13.92 0.26 -4.75
N GLU A 78 15.17 0.73 -4.74
CA GLU A 78 15.59 2.04 -4.20
C GLU A 78 15.13 2.33 -2.75
N GLY A 79 14.73 1.30 -2.01
CA GLY A 79 14.20 1.45 -0.66
C GLY A 79 12.73 1.90 -0.60
N TYR A 80 11.98 1.81 -1.69
CA TYR A 80 10.54 2.14 -1.73
C TYR A 80 9.70 0.88 -1.94
N GLY A 81 8.48 0.91 -1.44
CA GLY A 81 7.47 -0.09 -1.72
C GLY A 81 6.11 0.55 -1.97
N GLN A 82 5.32 -0.12 -2.78
CA GLN A 82 4.01 0.28 -3.23
C GLN A 82 2.99 -0.81 -2.85
N SER A 83 1.83 -0.39 -2.40
CA SER A 83 0.66 -1.24 -2.20
C SER A 83 -0.57 -0.53 -2.74
N TRP A 84 -1.62 -1.31 -2.99
CA TRP A 84 -2.84 -0.86 -3.62
C TRP A 84 -4.06 -1.35 -2.83
N ILE A 85 -5.01 -0.45 -2.62
CA ILE A 85 -6.32 -0.75 -2.02
C ILE A 85 -7.40 -0.31 -3.00
N GLY A 86 -8.21 -1.26 -3.44
CA GLY A 86 -9.39 -0.98 -4.24
C GLY A 86 -10.61 -0.80 -3.35
N VAL A 87 -11.34 0.29 -3.55
CA VAL A 87 -12.48 0.70 -2.74
C VAL A 87 -13.75 0.57 -3.56
N ARG A 88 -14.80 0.03 -2.93
CA ARG A 88 -16.13 -0.16 -3.53
C ARG A 88 -16.84 1.18 -3.77
N ASP A 89 -17.53 1.25 -4.89
CA ASP A 89 -18.43 2.32 -5.35
C ASP A 89 -17.77 3.66 -5.69
N ARG A 90 -17.05 4.25 -4.72
CA ARG A 90 -16.51 5.62 -4.82
C ARG A 90 -15.38 5.85 -3.82
N PRO A 91 -14.56 6.92 -3.99
CA PRO A 91 -13.63 7.35 -2.96
C PRO A 91 -14.34 7.57 -1.61
N ARG A 92 -13.75 7.03 -0.55
CA ARG A 92 -14.23 7.14 0.83
C ARG A 92 -13.18 7.88 1.66
N PRO A 93 -13.58 8.62 2.70
CA PRO A 93 -12.61 9.15 3.66
C PRO A 93 -11.74 8.02 4.22
N PHE A 94 -10.48 8.32 4.48
CA PHE A 94 -9.56 7.37 5.09
C PHE A 94 -8.65 8.04 6.11
N ARG A 95 -8.04 7.24 6.97
CA ARG A 95 -7.03 7.67 7.95
C ARG A 95 -5.80 6.80 7.84
N VAL A 96 -4.62 7.43 7.92
CA VAL A 96 -3.33 6.73 7.93
C VAL A 96 -2.70 6.82 9.31
N MET A 97 -2.19 5.71 9.81
CA MET A 97 -1.45 5.63 11.06
C MET A 97 -0.19 4.79 10.90
N VAL A 98 0.88 5.22 11.58
CA VAL A 98 2.12 4.44 11.68
C VAL A 98 2.31 4.05 13.14
N LEU A 99 2.12 2.76 13.42
CA LEU A 99 2.40 2.16 14.72
C LEU A 99 3.88 1.78 14.80
N LYS A 100 4.43 1.74 16.01
CA LYS A 100 5.83 1.37 16.27
C LYS A 100 5.90 0.08 17.09
N ALA A 101 7.05 -0.58 17.02
CA ALA A 101 7.41 -1.75 17.84
C ALA A 101 6.39 -2.92 17.80
N PRO A 102 6.26 -3.67 16.68
CA PRO A 102 6.92 -3.48 15.38
C PRO A 102 6.27 -2.35 14.56
N THR A 103 7.04 -1.81 13.60
CA THR A 103 6.51 -0.79 12.68
C THR A 103 5.38 -1.38 11.84
N ARG A 104 4.19 -0.78 11.91
CA ARG A 104 3.02 -1.17 11.12
C ARG A 104 2.37 0.07 10.52
N ILE A 105 1.87 -0.06 9.30
CA ILE A 105 1.12 0.99 8.62
C ILE A 105 -0.33 0.53 8.58
N VAL A 106 -1.23 1.39 9.02
CA VAL A 106 -2.68 1.14 9.04
C VAL A 106 -3.34 2.20 8.17
N VAL A 107 -4.16 1.75 7.22
CA VAL A 107 -5.01 2.60 6.38
C VAL A 107 -6.45 2.21 6.66
N ASP A 108 -7.14 3.01 7.46
CA ASP A 108 -8.55 2.81 7.78
C ASP A 108 -9.40 3.49 6.72
N VAL A 109 -10.28 2.75 6.04
CA VAL A 109 -11.20 3.29 5.03
C VAL A 109 -12.62 3.28 5.61
N TYR A 110 -13.27 4.43 5.70
CA TYR A 110 -14.55 4.57 6.36
C TYR A 110 -15.71 4.13 5.45
N SER A 111 -16.68 3.40 6.02
CA SER A 111 -17.90 3.00 5.30
C SER A 111 -18.83 4.15 4.95
N GLY A 112 -18.75 5.27 5.69
CA GLY A 112 -19.80 6.28 5.76
C GLY A 112 -20.75 6.01 6.92
#